data_AF-A0AAC8YMV2-F1
#
_entry.id   AF-A0AAC8YMV2-F1
#
_cell.length_a   1.000
_cell.length_b   1.000
_cell.length_c   1.000
_cell.angle_alpha   90.00
_cell.angle_beta   90.00
_cell.angle_gamma   90.00
#
_symmetry.space_group_name_H-M   'P 1'
#
loop_
_entity.id
_entity.type
_entity.pdbx_description
1 polymer ?
#
loop_
_entity_poly.entity_id
_entity_poly.type
_entity_poly.pdbx_seq_one_letter_code
_entity_poly.pdbx_strand_id
1 'polypeptide(L)' 'MAKLTPSMIAVLENLSAGRDAHDGFPGGRSASGGFSGTIWGLRRRGYIDLRHNITDAGRAALAAWRARG' A
#
# COMPACT_ATOMS: atom_id res chain seq x y z
N MET A 1 2.52 -11.73 -11.96
CA MET A 1 2.18 -10.49 -11.21
C MET A 1 2.11 -10.85 -9.74
N ALA A 2 2.94 -10.26 -8.86
CA ALA A 2 2.89 -10.57 -7.43
C ALA A 2 1.55 -10.09 -6.84
N LYS A 3 0.83 -10.96 -6.14
CA LYS A 3 -0.46 -10.66 -5.51
C LYS A 3 -0.27 -9.57 -4.45
N LEU A 4 -1.07 -8.51 -4.49
CA LEU A 4 -1.11 -7.49 -3.43
C LEU A 4 -1.61 -8.16 -2.14
N THR A 5 -0.91 -7.96 -1.03
CA THR A 5 -1.35 -8.42 0.30
C THR A 5 -2.41 -7.48 0.86
N PRO A 6 -3.26 -7.92 1.82
CA PRO A 6 -4.25 -7.04 2.45
C PRO A 6 -3.65 -5.75 3.03
N SER A 7 -2.46 -5.84 3.64
CA SER A 7 -1.73 -4.68 4.17
C SER A 7 -1.28 -3.72 3.08
N MET A 8 -0.84 -4.23 1.92
CA MET A 8 -0.49 -3.38 0.77
C MET A 8 -1.70 -2.68 0.19
N ILE A 9 -2.85 -3.36 0.13
CA ILE A 9 -4.12 -2.78 -0.30
C ILE A 9 -4.50 -1.63 0.63
N ALA A 10 -4.55 -1.87 1.94
CA ALA A 10 -4.93 -0.84 2.91
C ALA A 10 -4.07 0.43 2.79
N VAL A 11 -2.74 0.27 2.68
CA VAL A 11 -1.83 1.41 2.48
C VAL A 11 -2.13 2.15 1.17
N LEU A 12 -2.32 1.43 0.06
CA LEU A 12 -2.64 2.07 -1.22
C LEU A 12 -3.99 2.79 -1.20
N GLU A 13 -4.99 2.24 -0.50
CA GLU A 13 -6.30 2.88 -0.35
C GLU A 13 -6.20 4.18 0.43
N ASN A 14 -5.49 4.19 1.56
CA ASN A 14 -5.24 5.39 2.35
C ASN A 14 -4.57 6.47 1.53
N LEU A 15 -3.46 6.11 0.87
CA LEU A 15 -2.71 7.05 0.04
C LEU A 15 -3.53 7.55 -1.15
N SER A 16 -4.39 6.72 -1.74
CA SER A 16 -5.31 7.15 -2.80
C SER A 16 -6.39 8.11 -2.30
N ALA A 17 -6.75 8.03 -1.02
CA ALA A 17 -7.73 8.89 -0.36
C ALA A 17 -7.10 10.16 0.25
N GLY A 18 -5.80 10.37 0.08
CA GLY A 18 -5.07 11.50 0.69
C GLY A 18 -4.92 11.37 2.21
N ARG A 19 -5.04 10.15 2.75
CA ARG A 19 -4.82 9.83 4.16
C ARG A 19 -3.40 9.33 4.40
N ASP A 20 -2.99 9.35 5.66
CA ASP A 20 -1.71 8.75 6.04
C ASP A 20 -1.68 7.25 5.74
N ALA A 21 -0.54 6.76 5.23
CA ALA A 21 -0.35 5.34 4.93
C ALA A 21 -0.62 4.41 6.12
N HIS A 22 -0.43 4.91 7.34
CA HIS A 22 -0.67 4.20 8.60
C HIS A 22 -2.15 4.11 9.01
N ASP A 23 -3.04 4.90 8.43
CA ASP A 23 -4.44 5.00 8.87
C ASP A 23 -5.16 3.64 8.73
N GLY A 24 -5.77 3.12 9.80
CA GLY A 24 -6.40 1.80 9.77
C GLY A 24 -5.48 0.62 9.40
N PHE A 25 -4.15 0.78 9.40
CA PHE A 25 -3.22 -0.33 9.21
C PHE A 25 -3.38 -1.32 10.38
N PRO A 26 -3.60 -2.63 10.14
CA PRO A 26 -3.90 -3.58 11.21
C PRO A 26 -2.78 -3.60 12.25
N GLY A 27 -3.07 -3.02 13.42
CA GLY A 27 -2.16 -2.89 14.54
C GLY A 27 -1.98 -4.19 15.30
N GLY A 28 -0.74 -4.50 15.69
CA GLY A 28 -0.35 -5.65 16.50
C GLY A 28 1.09 -5.48 17.01
N ARG A 29 1.61 -6.45 17.79
CA ARG A 29 2.88 -6.36 18.56
C ARG A 29 4.15 -5.99 17.74
N SER A 30 4.07 -6.02 16.41
CA SER A 30 5.10 -5.59 15.45
C SER A 30 4.56 -4.63 14.36
N ALA A 31 3.55 -3.81 14.66
CA ALA A 31 2.91 -2.89 13.70
C ALA A 31 3.93 -2.05 12.92
N SER A 32 4.97 -1.55 13.60
CA SER A 32 6.05 -0.76 12.99
C SER A 32 6.91 -1.58 12.01
N GLY A 33 7.20 -2.85 12.34
CA GLY A 33 7.99 -3.74 11.47
C GLY A 33 7.22 -4.22 10.24
N GLY A 34 5.95 -4.61 10.42
CA GLY A 34 5.08 -5.03 9.33
C GLY A 34 4.73 -3.87 8.38
N PHE A 35 4.53 -2.67 8.92
CA PHE A 35 4.30 -1.47 8.12
C PHE A 35 5.54 -1.09 7.30
N SER A 36 6.72 -1.06 7.94
CA SER A 36 7.97 -0.72 7.25
C SER A 36 8.26 -1.70 6.09
N GLY A 37 8.05 -3.01 6.32
CA GLY A 37 8.16 -4.01 5.27
C GLY A 37 7.14 -3.83 4.14
N THR A 38 5.93 -3.38 4.45
CA THR A 38 4.88 -3.10 3.48
C THR A 38 5.24 -1.89 2.61
N ILE A 39 5.67 -0.77 3.22
CA ILE A 39 6.14 0.43 2.51
C ILE A 39 7.31 0.08 1.60
N TRP A 40 8.30 -0.66 2.11
CA TRP A 40 9.45 -1.08 1.30
C TRP A 40 9.03 -1.98 0.14
N GLY A 41 8.10 -2.90 0.39
CA GLY A 41 7.53 -3.76 -0.64
C GLY A 41 6.78 -2.98 -1.73
N LEU A 42 6.03 -1.93 -1.37
CA LEU A 42 5.33 -1.05 -2.31
C LEU A 42 6.32 -0.20 -3.12
N ARG A 43 7.33 0.39 -2.47
CA ARG A 43 8.40 1.14 -3.14
C ARG A 43 9.17 0.29 -4.15
N ARG A 44 9.58 -0.92 -3.75
CA ARG A 44 10.31 -1.84 -4.65
C ARG A 44 9.51 -2.22 -5.89
N ARG A 45 8.18 -2.17 -5.79
CA ARG A 45 7.23 -2.41 -6.90
C ARG A 45 6.88 -1.15 -7.69
N GLY A 46 7.36 0.03 -7.26
CA GLY A 46 7.08 1.32 -7.89
C GLY A 46 5.65 1.82 -7.66
N TYR A 47 4.93 1.30 -6.67
CA TYR A 47 3.54 1.70 -6.39
C TYR A 47 3.43 2.97 -5.55
N ILE A 48 4.48 3.29 -4.81
CA ILE A 48 4.61 4.53 -4.05
C ILE A 48 6.00 5.12 -4.25
N ASP A 49 6.13 6.44 -4.10
CA ASP A 49 7.39 7.16 -4.25
C ASP A 49 8.20 7.25 -2.94
N LEU A 50 9.30 8.02 -2.96
CA LEU A 50 10.12 8.25 -1.78
C LEU A 50 9.44 9.11 -0.70
N ARG A 51 8.36 9.81 -1.04
CA ARG A 51 7.58 10.67 -0.15
C ARG A 51 6.28 10.01 0.30
N HIS A 52 6.11 8.71 0.05
CA HIS A 52 4.89 7.93 0.31
C HIS A 52 3.67 8.39 -0.49
N ASN A 53 3.84 9.07 -1.61
CA ASN A 53 2.75 9.34 -2.53
C ASN A 53 2.49 8.12 -3.40
N ILE A 54 1.21 7.82 -3.66
CA ILE A 54 0.83 6.78 -4.63
C ILE A 54 1.20 7.21 -6.06
N THR A 55 1.83 6.31 -6.80
CA THR A 55 2.17 6.52 -8.22
C THR A 55 1.02 6.08 -9.13
N ASP A 56 1.11 6.38 -10.43
CA ASP A 56 0.18 5.85 -11.42
C ASP A 56 0.15 4.32 -11.46
N ALA A 57 1.32 3.68 -11.30
CA ALA A 57 1.42 2.22 -11.21
C ALA A 57 0.70 1.68 -9.96
N GLY A 58 0.79 2.38 -8.83
CA GLY A 58 0.06 2.02 -7.61
C GLY A 58 -1.45 2.16 -7.78
N ARG A 59 -1.90 3.26 -8.40
CA ARG A 59 -3.32 3.48 -8.73
C ARG A 59 -3.86 2.40 -9.67
N ALA A 60 -3.12 2.07 -10.74
CA ALA A 60 -3.50 1.02 -11.67
C ALA A 60 -3.54 -0.37 -11.00
N ALA A 61 -2.59 -0.68 -10.12
CA ALA A 61 -2.56 -1.93 -9.38
C ALA A 61 -3.76 -2.06 -8.42
N LEU A 62 -4.12 -0.96 -7.74
CA LEU A 62 -5.30 -0.91 -6.87
C LEU A 62 -6.59 -1.07 -7.66
N ALA A 63 -6.73 -0.38 -8.80
CA ALA A 63 -7.88 -0.50 -9.69
C ALA A 63 -8.04 -1.93 -10.24
N ALA A 64 -6.93 -2.55 -10.67
CA ALA A 64 -6.91 -3.93 -11.15
C ALA A 64 -7.25 -4.95 -10.05
N TRP A 65 -6.96 -4.65 -8.77
CA TRP A 65 -7.40 -5.48 -7.65
C TRP A 65 -8.90 -5.33 -7.40
N ARG A 66 -9.44 -4.10 -7.42
CA ARG A 66 -10.88 -3.85 -7.26
C ARG A 66 -11.72 -4.48 -8.36
N ALA A 67 -11.21 -4.48 -9.60
CA ALA A 67 -11.90 -5.10 -10.74
C ALA A 67 -11.89 -6.65 -10.73
N ARG A 68 -11.12 -7.28 -9.83
CA ARG A 68 -11.08 -8.73 -9.62
C ARG A 68 -11.95 -9.21 -8.46
N GLY A 69 -12.49 -8.28 -7.69
CA GLY A 69 -13.41 -8.55 -6.58
C GLY A 69 -14.84 -8.69 -7.05
#